data_AF-A0A7Z9E2D6-F1
#
_entry.id   AF-A0A7Z9E2D6-F1
#
_cell.length_a   1.000
_cell.length_b   1.000
_cell.length_c   1.000
_cell.angle_alpha   90.00
_cell.angle_beta   90.00
_cell.angle_gamma   90.00
#
_symmetry.space_group_name_H-M   'P 1'
#
loop_
_entity.id
_entity.type
_entity.pdbx_description
1 polymer ?
#
loop_
_entity_poly.entity_id
_entity_poly.type
_entity_poly.pdbx_seq_one_letter_code
_entity_poly.pdbx_strand_id
1 'polypeptide(L)'
;MLIILNNIMAIYRKELQGYFASPLAYAIAGVFWLITGYFFIEILLGPEGLIQQVAQRDYMGITEPPIDLPYEFLQVYLRLIGTLSLFVLPMLSMGLYAEERKLGTLELLATSPITNWAIATGKLLGVLTFYITMILPLMGLQALAFNASQPPVSPGLFLLAHLGLILLAAGILSLGMFISSLTDSTILAAVFTFALVLFLWVIDLIGGSLGGVLGEGLKQLSLISSYTNFIRGIVDSSSIVLLASYIILGVFLTAQSIDALRFQRS
;
A
#
# COMPACT_ATOMS: atom_id res chain seq x y z
N MET A 1 -26.56 -13.83 -0.60
CA MET A 1 -25.52 -13.07 -1.32
C MET A 1 -25.77 -11.55 -1.26
N LEU A 2 -26.94 -11.05 -1.68
CA LEU A 2 -27.27 -9.61 -1.64
C LEU A 2 -27.16 -8.97 -0.24
N ILE A 3 -27.59 -9.67 0.81
CA ILE A 3 -27.52 -9.18 2.20
C ILE A 3 -26.05 -8.95 2.64
N ILE A 4 -25.14 -9.87 2.29
CA ILE A 4 -23.72 -9.76 2.65
C ILE A 4 -23.07 -8.58 1.93
N LEU A 5 -23.34 -8.42 0.63
CA LEU A 5 -22.85 -7.28 -0.16
C LEU A 5 -23.35 -5.94 0.38
N ASN A 6 -24.64 -5.86 0.76
CA ASN A 6 -25.21 -4.66 1.36
C ASN A 6 -24.56 -4.34 2.71
N ASN A 7 -24.27 -5.35 3.53
CA ASN A 7 -23.57 -5.16 4.80
C ASN A 7 -22.13 -4.67 4.58
N ILE A 8 -21.38 -5.27 3.66
CA ILE A 8 -20.03 -4.81 3.29
C ILE A 8 -20.07 -3.35 2.84
N MET A 9 -21.01 -3.00 1.97
CA MET A 9 -21.14 -1.64 1.43
C MET A 9 -21.51 -0.62 2.53
N ALA A 10 -22.36 -0.99 3.47
CA ALA A 10 -22.73 -0.13 4.60
C ALA A 10 -21.52 0.16 5.50
N ILE A 11 -20.74 -0.87 5.84
CA ILE A 11 -19.50 -0.71 6.61
C ILE A 11 -18.48 0.11 5.84
N TYR A 12 -18.24 -0.24 4.57
CA TYR A 12 -17.36 0.51 3.67
C TYR A 12 -17.67 2.01 3.65
N ARG A 13 -18.94 2.37 3.45
CA ARG A 13 -19.35 3.78 3.39
C ARG A 13 -19.11 4.50 4.71
N LYS A 14 -19.46 3.87 5.84
CA LYS A 14 -19.23 4.42 7.18
C LYS A 14 -17.74 4.67 7.42
N GLU A 15 -16.89 3.70 7.10
CA GLU A 15 -15.44 3.79 7.31
C GLU A 15 -14.80 4.84 6.39
N LEU A 16 -15.16 4.86 5.10
CA LEU A 16 -14.68 5.87 4.16
C LEU A 16 -15.06 7.29 4.59
N GLN A 17 -16.31 7.50 5.02
CA GLN A 17 -16.77 8.77 5.56
C GLN A 17 -15.99 9.16 6.83
N GLY A 18 -15.64 8.18 7.68
CA GLY A 18 -14.79 8.40 8.84
C GLY A 18 -13.42 9.00 8.48
N TYR A 19 -12.74 8.46 7.47
CA TYR A 19 -11.46 9.01 7.01
C TYR A 19 -11.61 10.45 6.47
N PHE A 20 -12.63 10.73 5.66
CA PHE A 20 -12.86 12.09 5.15
C PHE A 20 -13.38 13.09 6.20
N ALA A 21 -13.85 12.63 7.36
CA ALA A 21 -14.23 13.49 8.47
C ALA A 21 -13.08 13.69 9.49
N SER A 22 -12.03 12.87 9.44
CA SER A 22 -10.95 12.86 10.43
C SER A 22 -9.87 13.91 10.11
N PRO A 23 -9.59 14.88 11.00
CA PRO A 23 -8.49 15.84 10.80
C PRO A 23 -7.12 15.17 10.67
N LEU A 24 -6.93 14.04 11.37
CA LEU A 24 -5.68 13.29 11.35
C LEU A 24 -5.43 12.65 9.98
N ALA A 25 -6.49 12.18 9.30
CA ALA A 25 -6.37 11.63 7.95
C ALA A 25 -5.89 12.69 6.94
N TYR A 26 -6.39 13.93 7.04
CA TYR A 26 -5.90 15.04 6.22
C TYR A 26 -4.47 15.45 6.57
N ALA A 27 -4.08 15.39 7.85
CA ALA A 27 -2.70 15.65 8.24
C ALA A 27 -1.74 14.62 7.63
N ILE A 28 -2.08 13.33 7.69
CA ILE A 28 -1.31 12.26 7.03
C ILE A 28 -1.26 12.48 5.52
N ALA A 29 -2.39 12.78 4.88
CA ALA A 29 -2.44 13.05 3.45
C ALA A 29 -1.60 14.26 3.04
N GLY A 30 -1.66 15.35 3.80
CA GLY A 30 -0.86 16.56 3.58
C GLY A 30 0.64 16.28 3.66
N VAL A 31 1.09 15.57 4.71
CA VAL A 31 2.50 15.17 4.84
C VAL A 31 2.92 14.24 3.70
N PHE A 32 2.08 13.26 3.35
CA PHE A 32 2.35 12.35 2.23
C PHE A 32 2.50 13.12 0.91
N TRP A 33 1.58 14.03 0.58
CA TRP A 33 1.65 14.85 -0.64
C TRP A 33 2.82 15.81 -0.65
N LEU A 34 3.17 16.42 0.50
CA LEU A 34 4.34 17.29 0.60
C LEU A 34 5.61 16.52 0.29
N ILE A 35 5.81 15.37 0.94
CA ILE A 35 7.01 14.54 0.74
C ILE A 35 7.06 14.00 -0.69
N THR A 36 5.97 13.39 -1.17
CA THR A 36 5.93 12.79 -2.52
C THR A 36 5.97 13.84 -3.64
N GLY A 37 5.39 15.03 -3.43
CA GLY A 37 5.48 16.15 -4.36
C GLY A 37 6.88 16.75 -4.42
N TYR A 38 7.56 16.88 -3.27
CA TYR A 38 8.97 17.28 -3.22
C TYR A 38 9.85 16.31 -4.02
N PHE A 39 9.74 15.00 -3.73
CA PHE A 39 10.51 13.99 -4.45
C PHE A 39 10.14 13.90 -5.94
N PHE A 40 8.90 14.17 -6.32
CA PHE A 40 8.52 14.25 -7.73
C PHE A 40 9.36 15.31 -8.46
N ILE A 41 9.47 16.52 -7.90
CA ILE A 41 10.23 17.61 -8.48
C ILE A 41 11.72 17.29 -8.46
N GLU A 42 12.27 16.79 -7.35
CA GLU A 42 13.70 16.45 -7.25
C GLU A 42 14.11 15.36 -8.23
N ILE A 43 13.32 14.29 -8.36
CA ILE A 43 13.62 13.18 -9.28
C ILE A 43 13.56 13.65 -10.74
N LEU A 44 12.64 14.54 -11.09
CA LEU A 44 12.46 14.98 -12.47
C LEU A 44 13.38 16.14 -12.88
N LEU A 45 13.44 17.18 -12.04
CA LEU A 45 13.98 18.51 -12.34
C LEU A 45 15.14 18.93 -11.44
N GLY A 46 15.48 18.15 -10.41
CA GLY A 46 16.55 18.47 -9.47
C GLY A 46 17.93 18.59 -10.15
N PRO A 47 18.96 19.06 -9.44
CA PRO A 47 20.32 19.16 -9.98
C PRO A 47 20.85 17.83 -10.52
N GLU A 48 20.52 16.75 -9.83
CA GLU A 48 20.80 15.36 -10.21
C GLU A 48 19.54 14.66 -10.76
N GLY A 49 18.55 15.43 -11.22
CA GLY A 49 17.29 14.92 -11.75
C GLY A 49 17.46 14.23 -13.11
N LEU A 50 16.48 13.41 -13.48
CA LEU A 50 16.55 12.60 -14.68
C LEU A 50 16.70 13.43 -15.96
N ILE A 51 16.05 14.60 -16.05
CA ILE A 51 16.15 15.47 -17.24
C ILE A 51 17.58 16.01 -17.38
N GLN A 52 18.20 16.46 -16.30
CA GLN A 52 19.57 16.95 -16.28
C GLN A 52 20.56 15.84 -16.64
N GLN A 53 20.35 14.61 -16.13
CA GLN A 53 21.19 13.46 -16.48
C GLN A 53 21.14 13.13 -17.98
N VAL A 54 19.95 13.17 -18.59
CA VAL A 54 19.78 12.94 -20.03
C VAL A 54 20.42 14.08 -20.84
N ALA A 55 20.16 15.34 -20.46
CA ALA A 55 20.74 16.49 -21.14
C ALA A 55 22.28 16.52 -21.11
N GLN A 56 22.90 16.10 -20.00
CA GLN A 56 24.36 15.98 -19.90
C GLN A 56 24.91 14.87 -20.81
N ARG A 57 24.22 13.73 -20.91
CA ARG A 57 24.61 12.64 -21.81
C ARG A 57 24.51 13.06 -23.27
N ASP A 58 23.44 13.75 -23.64
CA ASP A 58 23.26 14.29 -24.98
C ASP A 58 24.37 15.30 -25.33
N TYR A 59 24.75 16.16 -24.40
CA TYR A 59 25.86 17.10 -24.59
C TYR A 59 27.21 16.40 -24.75
N MET A 60 27.44 15.29 -24.05
CA MET A 60 28.65 14.45 -24.18
C MET A 60 28.62 13.55 -25.42
N GLY A 61 27.55 13.57 -26.22
CA GLY A 61 27.37 12.72 -27.39
C GLY A 61 27.12 11.23 -27.05
N ILE A 62 26.79 10.92 -25.80
CA ILE A 62 26.50 9.56 -25.32
C ILE A 62 25.00 9.31 -25.54
N THR A 63 24.67 8.63 -26.62
CA THR A 63 23.27 8.32 -27.00
C THR A 63 22.89 6.86 -26.79
N GLU A 64 23.84 5.99 -26.43
CA GLU A 64 23.60 4.57 -26.19
C GLU A 64 24.00 4.13 -24.77
N PRO A 65 23.17 3.33 -24.07
CA PRO A 65 21.83 2.91 -24.46
C PRO A 65 20.78 4.05 -24.31
N PRO A 66 19.72 4.07 -25.13
CA PRO A 66 18.67 5.07 -25.05
C PRO A 66 17.93 5.00 -23.71
N ILE A 67 17.73 6.16 -23.07
CA ILE A 67 17.04 6.27 -21.79
C ILE A 67 15.56 6.55 -22.04
N ASP A 68 14.69 5.64 -21.60
CA ASP A 68 13.26 5.91 -21.49
C ASP A 68 13.01 6.70 -20.20
N LEU A 69 13.07 8.03 -20.33
CA LEU A 69 12.90 8.99 -19.24
C LEU A 69 11.63 8.74 -18.42
N PRO A 70 10.45 8.60 -19.03
CA PRO A 70 9.23 8.30 -18.28
C PRO A 70 9.24 6.95 -17.57
N TYR A 71 9.80 5.90 -18.19
CA TYR A 71 9.93 4.59 -17.55
C TYR A 71 10.85 4.64 -16.33
N GLU A 72 12.02 5.26 -16.45
CA GLU A 72 12.97 5.42 -15.34
C GLU A 72 12.37 6.27 -14.23
N PHE A 73 11.67 7.37 -14.56
CA PHE A 73 10.95 8.15 -13.56
C PHE A 73 9.93 7.29 -12.81
N LEU A 74 9.07 6.57 -13.53
CA LEU A 74 8.02 5.75 -12.93
C LEU A 74 8.64 4.72 -11.97
N GLN A 75 9.76 4.12 -12.36
CA GLN A 75 10.48 3.17 -11.52
C GLN A 75 11.01 3.80 -10.23
N VAL A 76 11.75 4.90 -10.33
CA VAL A 76 12.37 5.55 -9.17
C VAL A 76 11.30 6.11 -8.24
N TYR A 77 10.32 6.81 -8.82
CA TYR A 77 9.26 7.48 -8.08
C TYR A 77 8.34 6.50 -7.35
N LEU A 78 7.89 5.43 -8.01
CA LEU A 78 7.02 4.44 -7.37
C LEU A 78 7.76 3.58 -6.35
N ARG A 79 9.06 3.26 -6.55
CA ARG A 79 9.85 2.60 -5.49
C ARG A 79 9.92 3.45 -4.23
N LEU A 80 10.11 4.75 -4.38
CA LEU A 80 10.09 5.70 -3.27
C LEU A 80 8.71 5.73 -2.59
N ILE A 81 7.63 5.86 -3.35
CA ILE A 81 6.26 5.83 -2.79
C ILE A 81 5.98 4.51 -2.07
N GLY A 82 6.38 3.37 -2.63
CA GLY A 82 6.19 2.07 -1.98
C GLY A 82 6.95 1.98 -0.66
N THR A 83 8.16 2.54 -0.59
CA THR A 83 8.95 2.61 0.65
C THR A 83 8.29 3.56 1.67
N LEU A 84 7.81 4.73 1.25
CA LEU A 84 7.06 5.65 2.12
C LEU A 84 5.75 5.02 2.62
N SER A 85 5.13 4.16 1.81
CA SER A 85 3.90 3.47 2.16
C SER A 85 4.11 2.50 3.34
N LEU A 86 5.34 2.02 3.58
CA LEU A 86 5.65 1.24 4.77
C LEU A 86 5.44 2.03 6.07
N PHE A 87 5.47 3.37 6.03
CA PHE A 87 5.19 4.23 7.18
C PHE A 87 3.73 4.69 7.19
N VAL A 88 3.20 5.10 6.04
CA VAL A 88 1.84 5.66 5.93
C VAL A 88 0.78 4.61 6.22
N LEU A 89 0.94 3.39 5.71
CA LEU A 89 -0.10 2.37 5.82
C LEU A 89 -0.30 1.87 7.25
N PRO A 90 0.75 1.62 8.07
CA PRO A 90 0.58 1.38 9.51
C PRO A 90 -0.25 2.47 10.21
N MET A 91 0.00 3.74 9.89
CA MET A 91 -0.74 4.87 10.48
C MET A 91 -2.19 4.91 10.02
N LEU A 92 -2.48 4.51 8.77
CA LEU A 92 -3.86 4.45 8.27
C LEU A 92 -4.64 3.27 8.85
N SER A 93 -4.00 2.11 9.06
CA SER A 93 -4.67 0.91 9.58
C SER A 93 -4.79 0.87 11.10
N MET A 94 -4.02 1.67 11.84
CA MET A 94 -3.87 1.54 13.30
C MET A 94 -5.19 1.64 14.07
N GLY A 95 -6.13 2.46 13.59
CA GLY A 95 -7.40 2.74 14.28
C GLY A 95 -8.55 1.80 13.93
N LEU A 96 -8.39 0.93 12.92
CA LEU A 96 -9.51 0.16 12.34
C LEU A 96 -10.29 -0.67 13.37
N TYR A 97 -9.59 -1.25 14.35
CA TYR A 97 -10.19 -2.01 15.45
C TYR A 97 -9.72 -1.54 16.83
N ALA A 98 -8.50 -1.01 16.96
CA ALA A 98 -7.98 -0.55 18.25
C ALA A 98 -8.84 0.57 18.85
N GLU A 99 -9.39 1.48 18.03
CA GLU A 99 -10.30 2.54 18.52
C GLU A 99 -11.64 1.97 18.99
N GLU A 100 -12.22 1.03 18.25
CA GLU A 100 -13.47 0.37 18.65
C GLU A 100 -13.29 -0.43 19.94
N ARG A 101 -12.11 -1.05 20.12
CA ARG A 101 -11.76 -1.76 21.35
C ARG A 101 -11.60 -0.79 22.52
N LYS A 102 -10.88 0.31 22.32
CA LYS A 102 -10.67 1.36 23.32
C LYS A 102 -11.99 2.01 23.76
N LEU A 103 -12.93 2.19 22.85
CA LEU A 103 -14.25 2.79 23.10
C LEU A 103 -15.30 1.78 23.59
N GLY A 104 -14.97 0.48 23.66
CA GLY A 104 -15.92 -0.58 24.03
C GLY A 104 -17.00 -0.88 22.99
N THR A 105 -16.97 -0.22 21.83
CA THR A 105 -17.94 -0.44 20.75
C THR A 105 -17.69 -1.72 19.96
N LEU A 106 -16.50 -2.33 20.14
CA LEU A 106 -16.17 -3.62 19.53
C LEU A 106 -17.14 -4.73 19.96
N GLU A 107 -17.69 -4.67 21.18
CA GLU A 107 -18.66 -5.65 21.68
C GLU A 107 -20.01 -5.55 20.95
N LEU A 108 -20.45 -4.33 20.66
CA LEU A 108 -21.67 -4.08 19.87
C LEU A 108 -21.49 -4.58 18.43
N LEU A 109 -20.30 -4.41 17.88
CA LEU A 109 -19.97 -4.89 16.54
C LEU A 109 -19.92 -6.43 16.50
N ALA A 110 -19.32 -7.05 17.52
CA ALA A 110 -19.21 -8.51 17.63
C ALA A 110 -20.54 -9.19 17.96
N THR A 111 -21.51 -8.49 18.55
CA THR A 111 -22.86 -9.04 18.80
C THR A 111 -23.85 -8.75 17.68
N SER A 112 -23.47 -7.91 16.71
CA SER A 112 -24.31 -7.62 15.54
C SER A 112 -24.52 -8.87 14.65
N PRO A 113 -25.68 -8.99 13.97
CA PRO A 113 -25.98 -10.12 13.08
C PRO A 113 -25.25 -10.01 11.72
N ILE A 114 -24.00 -9.51 11.75
CA ILE A 114 -23.14 -9.34 10.58
C ILE A 114 -21.93 -10.26 10.75
N THR A 115 -21.57 -10.96 9.67
CA THR A 115 -20.39 -11.85 9.65
C THR A 115 -19.10 -11.05 9.79
N ASN A 116 -18.14 -11.50 10.61
CA ASN A 116 -16.85 -10.81 10.79
C ASN A 116 -16.08 -10.59 9.48
N TRP A 117 -16.16 -11.54 8.55
CA TRP A 117 -15.60 -11.41 7.20
C TRP A 117 -16.13 -10.19 6.44
N ALA A 118 -17.44 -9.92 6.52
CA ALA A 118 -18.06 -8.77 5.87
C ALA A 118 -17.59 -7.46 6.50
N ILE A 119 -17.44 -7.44 7.82
CA ILE A 119 -16.96 -6.27 8.58
C ILE A 119 -15.50 -5.98 8.22
N ALA A 120 -14.62 -6.98 8.29
CA ALA A 120 -13.21 -6.86 7.98
C ALA A 120 -12.99 -6.42 6.52
N THR A 121 -13.74 -7.01 5.57
CA THR A 121 -13.66 -6.63 4.15
C THR A 121 -14.15 -5.19 3.93
N GLY A 122 -15.26 -4.78 4.55
CA GLY A 122 -15.78 -3.42 4.44
C GLY A 122 -14.82 -2.37 4.98
N LYS A 123 -14.21 -2.65 6.15
CA LYS A 123 -13.16 -1.81 6.76
C LYS A 123 -11.94 -1.68 5.86
N LEU A 124 -11.42 -2.80 5.36
CA LEU A 124 -10.28 -2.82 4.43
C LEU A 124 -10.57 -2.00 3.17
N LEU A 125 -11.73 -2.17 2.54
CA LEU A 125 -12.10 -1.41 1.34
C LEU A 125 -12.21 0.10 1.61
N GLY A 126 -12.69 0.48 2.80
CA GLY A 126 -12.82 1.88 3.22
C GLY A 126 -11.45 2.57 3.28
N VAL A 127 -10.52 1.99 4.04
CA VAL A 127 -9.15 2.53 4.14
C VAL A 127 -8.37 2.44 2.82
N LEU A 128 -8.56 1.37 2.05
CA LEU A 128 -7.92 1.20 0.75
C LEU A 128 -8.38 2.26 -0.25
N THR A 129 -9.68 2.56 -0.28
CA THR A 129 -10.21 3.63 -1.13
C THR A 129 -9.66 4.99 -0.71
N PHE A 130 -9.58 5.27 0.59
CA PHE A 130 -8.96 6.51 1.06
C PHE A 130 -7.50 6.62 0.60
N TYR A 131 -6.72 5.53 0.70
CA TYR A 131 -5.36 5.50 0.18
C TYR A 131 -5.28 5.70 -1.35
N ILE A 132 -6.19 5.09 -2.12
CA ILE A 132 -6.32 5.35 -3.57
C ILE A 132 -6.58 6.84 -3.85
N THR A 133 -7.46 7.47 -3.07
CA THR A 133 -7.72 8.91 -3.23
C THR A 133 -6.52 9.78 -2.89
N MET A 134 -5.62 9.34 -2.00
CA MET A 134 -4.33 10.00 -1.77
C MET A 134 -3.38 9.87 -2.97
N ILE A 135 -3.38 8.73 -3.66
CA ILE A 135 -2.51 8.51 -4.83
C ILE A 135 -3.02 9.25 -6.09
N LEU A 136 -4.34 9.38 -6.25
CA LEU A 136 -4.97 9.86 -7.48
C LEU A 136 -4.45 11.25 -7.95
N PRO A 137 -4.27 12.27 -7.09
CA PRO A 137 -3.66 13.54 -7.52
C PRO A 137 -2.24 13.38 -8.06
N LEU A 138 -1.44 12.50 -7.48
CA LEU A 138 -0.07 12.22 -7.93
C LEU A 138 -0.06 11.51 -9.29
N MET A 139 -1.00 10.58 -9.51
CA MET A 139 -1.20 9.98 -10.83
C MET A 139 -1.56 11.03 -11.88
N GLY A 140 -2.40 12.00 -11.52
CA GLY A 140 -2.73 13.13 -12.40
C GLY A 140 -1.51 13.96 -12.77
N LEU A 141 -0.66 14.30 -11.79
CA LEU A 141 0.59 15.02 -12.03
C LEU A 141 1.56 14.25 -12.94
N GLN A 142 1.71 12.94 -12.72
CA GLN A 142 2.51 12.07 -13.59
C GLN A 142 1.96 12.07 -15.02
N ALA A 143 0.65 11.88 -15.20
CA ALA A 143 0.02 11.86 -16.51
C ALA A 143 0.20 13.19 -17.26
N LEU A 144 0.11 14.33 -16.56
CA LEU A 144 0.37 15.64 -17.14
C LEU A 144 1.84 15.81 -17.55
N ALA A 145 2.79 15.39 -16.70
CA ALA A 145 4.22 15.48 -17.00
C ALA A 145 4.62 14.62 -18.22
N PHE A 146 3.98 13.45 -18.38
CA PHE A 146 4.30 12.50 -19.42
C PHE A 146 3.54 12.69 -20.74
N ASN A 147 2.50 13.52 -20.76
CA ASN A 147 1.74 13.77 -21.98
C ASN A 147 2.60 14.35 -23.13
N ALA A 148 3.67 15.06 -22.79
CA ALA A 148 4.59 15.66 -23.76
C ALA A 148 5.88 14.83 -23.99
N SER A 149 6.00 13.64 -23.38
CA SER A 149 7.24 12.86 -23.46
C SER A 149 7.43 12.17 -24.81
N GLN A 150 8.69 12.07 -25.24
CA GLN A 150 9.11 11.27 -26.39
C GLN A 150 10.24 10.34 -25.93
N PRO A 151 10.04 9.01 -25.90
CA PRO A 151 8.84 8.27 -26.32
C PRO A 151 7.63 8.48 -25.37
N PRO A 152 6.39 8.21 -25.85
CA PRO A 152 5.20 8.26 -25.02
C PRO A 152 5.19 7.10 -24.01
N VAL A 153 4.72 7.38 -22.79
CA VAL A 153 4.51 6.34 -21.78
C VAL A 153 3.51 5.31 -22.27
N SER A 154 3.86 4.03 -22.15
CA SER A 154 2.88 2.97 -22.40
C SER A 154 1.78 2.99 -21.31
N PRO A 155 0.49 3.19 -21.67
CA PRO A 155 -0.58 3.26 -20.68
C PRO A 155 -0.72 1.99 -19.85
N GLY A 156 -0.40 0.83 -20.45
CA GLY A 156 -0.40 -0.46 -19.78
C GLY A 156 0.59 -0.52 -18.62
N LEU A 157 1.83 -0.07 -18.83
CA LEU A 157 2.85 -0.02 -17.78
C LEU A 157 2.48 0.95 -16.67
N PHE A 158 1.98 2.14 -17.04
CA PHE A 158 1.52 3.14 -16.09
C PHE A 158 0.45 2.59 -15.16
N LEU A 159 -0.62 1.99 -15.71
CA LEU A 159 -1.71 1.42 -14.93
C LEU A 159 -1.25 0.23 -14.09
N LEU A 160 -0.41 -0.64 -14.66
CA LEU A 160 0.08 -1.84 -13.99
C LEU A 160 0.97 -1.51 -12.79
N ALA A 161 1.85 -0.52 -12.91
CA ALA A 161 2.72 -0.10 -11.82
C ALA A 161 1.92 0.47 -10.64
N HIS A 162 0.88 1.26 -10.92
CA HIS A 162 -0.03 1.78 -9.88
C HIS A 162 -0.93 0.69 -9.29
N LEU A 163 -1.37 -0.29 -10.09
CA LEU A 163 -2.08 -1.46 -9.58
C LEU A 163 -1.21 -2.24 -8.59
N GLY A 164 0.08 -2.40 -8.88
CA GLY A 164 1.05 -3.01 -7.97
C GLY A 164 1.11 -2.28 -6.62
N LEU A 165 1.12 -0.94 -6.64
CA LEU A 165 1.11 -0.12 -5.42
C LEU A 165 -0.18 -0.30 -4.62
N ILE A 166 -1.34 -0.36 -5.28
CA ILE A 166 -2.64 -0.59 -4.64
C ILE A 166 -2.69 -1.98 -4.01
N LEU A 167 -2.19 -3.01 -4.69
CA LEU A 167 -2.14 -4.38 -4.16
C LEU A 167 -1.17 -4.50 -2.98
N LEU A 168 0.00 -3.88 -3.05
CA LEU A 168 0.94 -3.76 -1.93
C LEU A 168 0.25 -3.12 -0.72
N ALA A 169 -0.45 -2.01 -0.95
CA ALA A 169 -1.16 -1.31 0.09
C ALA A 169 -2.28 -2.14 0.71
N ALA A 170 -3.08 -2.82 -0.10
CA ALA A 170 -4.12 -3.72 0.38
C ALA A 170 -3.55 -4.84 1.26
N GLY A 171 -2.40 -5.42 0.88
CA GLY A 171 -1.72 -6.45 1.68
C GLY A 171 -1.27 -5.92 3.04
N ILE A 172 -0.58 -4.76 3.06
CA ILE A 172 -0.10 -4.14 4.30
C ILE A 172 -1.26 -3.68 5.19
N LEU A 173 -2.28 -3.03 4.62
CA LEU A 173 -3.46 -2.59 5.37
C LEU A 173 -4.23 -3.76 5.97
N SER A 174 -4.32 -4.89 5.26
CA SER A 174 -4.94 -6.11 5.74
C SER A 174 -4.20 -6.69 6.96
N LEU A 175 -2.87 -6.75 6.91
CA LEU A 175 -2.05 -7.14 8.06
C LEU A 175 -2.14 -6.15 9.23
N GLY A 176 -2.14 -4.86 8.93
CA GLY A 176 -2.27 -3.81 9.95
C GLY A 176 -3.63 -3.81 10.64
N MET A 177 -4.69 -4.13 9.89
CA MET A 177 -6.02 -4.35 10.45
C MET A 177 -6.06 -5.53 11.41
N PHE A 178 -5.38 -6.64 11.07
CA PHE A 178 -5.21 -7.76 12.00
C PHE A 178 -4.48 -7.33 13.27
N ILE A 179 -3.33 -6.65 13.15
CA ILE A 179 -2.58 -6.18 14.32
C ILE A 179 -3.40 -5.20 15.18
N SER A 180 -4.13 -4.29 14.55
CA SER A 180 -5.05 -3.36 15.23
C SER A 180 -6.13 -4.10 16.03
N SER A 181 -6.60 -5.26 15.58
CA SER A 181 -7.57 -6.07 16.33
C SER A 181 -7.02 -6.71 17.61
N LEU A 182 -5.70 -6.88 17.71
CA LEU A 182 -5.05 -7.54 18.83
C LEU A 182 -4.78 -6.61 20.02
N THR A 183 -4.86 -5.29 19.83
CA THR A 183 -4.52 -4.28 20.83
C THR A 183 -5.63 -3.24 20.99
N ASP A 184 -5.69 -2.58 22.14
CA ASP A 184 -6.56 -1.43 22.43
C ASP A 184 -5.82 -0.09 22.26
N SER A 185 -4.52 -0.13 21.97
CA SER A 185 -3.69 1.05 21.73
C SER A 185 -3.39 1.24 20.25
N THR A 186 -3.90 2.34 19.67
CA THR A 186 -3.64 2.72 18.28
C THR A 186 -2.14 2.91 18.00
N ILE A 187 -1.40 3.46 18.96
CA ILE A 187 0.05 3.66 18.82
C ILE A 187 0.76 2.30 18.75
N LEU A 188 0.43 1.35 19.63
CA LEU A 188 1.03 0.02 19.58
C LEU A 188 0.63 -0.72 18.30
N ALA A 189 -0.60 -0.56 17.82
CA ALA A 189 -1.04 -1.13 16.55
C ALA A 189 -0.18 -0.63 15.38
N ALA A 190 0.07 0.68 15.32
CA ALA A 190 0.92 1.29 14.31
C ALA A 190 2.36 0.77 14.39
N VAL A 191 2.94 0.76 15.59
CA VAL A 191 4.34 0.30 15.81
C VAL A 191 4.52 -1.16 15.42
N PHE A 192 3.62 -2.06 15.82
CA PHE A 192 3.72 -3.48 15.47
C PHE A 192 3.48 -3.72 13.99
N THR A 193 2.57 -2.97 13.35
CA THR A 193 2.36 -3.07 11.90
C THR A 193 3.61 -2.60 11.15
N PHE A 194 4.19 -1.47 11.56
CA PHE A 194 5.45 -0.99 11.00
C PHE A 194 6.58 -2.00 11.20
N ALA A 195 6.72 -2.57 12.40
CA ALA A 195 7.75 -3.57 12.69
C ALA A 195 7.58 -4.84 11.84
N LEU A 196 6.36 -5.32 11.64
CA LEU A 196 6.09 -6.47 10.77
C LEU A 196 6.47 -6.18 9.32
N VAL A 197 6.07 -5.03 8.79
CA VAL A 197 6.35 -4.63 7.41
C VAL A 197 7.85 -4.41 7.20
N LEU A 198 8.53 -3.78 8.17
CA LEU A 198 9.97 -3.60 8.16
C LEU A 198 10.70 -4.94 8.20
N PHE A 199 10.22 -5.89 9.02
CA PHE A 199 10.78 -7.24 9.07
C PHE A 199 10.67 -7.97 7.73
N LEU A 200 9.51 -7.87 7.06
CA LEU A 200 9.33 -8.43 5.71
C LEU A 200 10.27 -7.77 4.68
N TRP A 201 10.52 -6.47 4.80
CA TRP A 201 11.49 -5.76 3.96
C TRP A 201 12.94 -6.20 4.24
N VAL A 202 13.32 -6.42 5.50
CA VAL A 202 14.65 -6.92 5.87
C VAL A 202 14.86 -8.36 5.37
N ILE A 203 13.83 -9.21 5.40
CA ILE A 203 13.90 -10.56 4.84
C ILE A 203 14.25 -10.52 3.34
N ASP A 204 13.69 -9.59 2.59
CA ASP A 204 14.00 -9.41 1.16
C ASP A 204 15.49 -9.10 0.94
N LEU A 205 16.05 -8.20 1.76
CA LEU A 205 17.46 -7.84 1.71
C LEU A 205 18.37 -9.05 2.01
N ILE A 206 18.02 -9.82 3.04
CA ILE A 206 18.76 -11.03 3.43
C ILE A 206 18.65 -12.12 2.36
N GLY A 207 17.46 -12.31 1.77
CA GLY A 207 17.27 -13.23 0.64
C GLY A 207 18.10 -12.84 -0.58
N GLY A 208 18.36 -11.54 -0.75
CA GLY A 208 19.30 -11.00 -1.74
C GLY A 208 20.75 -11.46 -1.56
N SER A 209 21.21 -11.62 -0.32
CA SER A 209 22.62 -11.89 0.00
C SER A 209 22.95 -13.36 0.23
N LEU A 210 22.01 -14.18 0.70
CA LEU A 210 22.25 -15.59 1.03
C LEU A 210 22.42 -16.51 -0.19
N GLY A 211 21.80 -16.18 -1.32
CA GLY A 211 21.81 -17.03 -2.52
C GLY A 211 21.17 -18.42 -2.33
N GLY A 212 21.15 -19.22 -3.40
CA GLY A 212 20.62 -20.59 -3.39
C GLY A 212 19.12 -20.70 -3.09
N VAL A 213 18.68 -21.93 -2.79
CA VAL A 213 17.25 -22.27 -2.56
C VAL A 213 16.64 -21.47 -1.41
N LEU A 214 17.41 -21.22 -0.34
CA LEU A 214 16.96 -20.42 0.80
C LEU A 214 16.78 -18.95 0.43
N GLY A 215 17.70 -18.36 -0.32
CA GLY A 215 17.58 -16.98 -0.81
C GLY A 215 16.40 -16.80 -1.77
N GLU A 216 16.18 -17.76 -2.67
CA GLU A 216 15.04 -17.77 -3.59
C GLU A 216 13.70 -17.91 -2.84
N GLY A 217 13.62 -18.81 -1.86
CA GLY A 217 12.43 -18.97 -1.03
C GLY A 217 12.08 -17.71 -0.23
N LEU A 218 13.08 -17.02 0.33
CA LEU A 218 12.86 -15.77 1.05
C LEU A 218 12.41 -14.63 0.12
N LYS A 219 12.98 -14.53 -1.09
CA LYS A 219 12.55 -13.54 -2.09
C LYS A 219 11.11 -13.76 -2.55
N GLN A 220 10.63 -15.00 -2.61
CA GLN A 220 9.25 -15.30 -2.97
C GLN A 220 8.23 -14.84 -1.91
N LEU A 221 8.65 -14.65 -0.66
CA LEU A 221 7.79 -14.11 0.42
C LEU A 221 7.77 -12.58 0.46
N SER A 222 8.59 -11.92 -0.34
CA SER A 222 8.74 -10.46 -0.32
C SER A 222 7.61 -9.76 -1.07
N LEU A 223 6.80 -9.01 -0.31
CA LEU A 223 5.82 -8.06 -0.84
C LEU A 223 6.48 -7.00 -1.73
N ILE A 224 7.70 -6.59 -1.40
CA ILE A 224 8.43 -5.52 -2.09
C ILE A 224 9.03 -5.99 -3.40
N SER A 225 9.48 -7.26 -3.46
CA SER A 225 9.94 -7.89 -4.69
C SER A 225 8.78 -8.06 -5.67
N SER A 226 7.64 -8.56 -5.18
CA SER A 226 6.41 -8.65 -5.96
C SER A 226 5.99 -7.28 -6.50
N TYR A 227 5.95 -6.27 -5.65
CA TYR A 227 5.67 -4.89 -6.05
C TYR A 227 6.66 -4.36 -7.10
N THR A 228 7.96 -4.63 -6.93
CA THR A 228 9.00 -4.21 -7.87
C THR A 228 8.81 -4.81 -9.27
N ASN A 229 8.31 -6.04 -9.37
CA ASN A 229 7.96 -6.66 -10.66
C ASN A 229 6.85 -5.86 -11.37
N PHE A 230 5.80 -5.46 -10.66
CA PHE A 230 4.73 -4.62 -11.22
C PHE A 230 5.25 -3.27 -11.73
N ILE A 231 6.14 -2.61 -10.98
CA ILE A 231 6.74 -1.34 -11.40
C ILE A 231 7.54 -1.52 -12.71
N ARG A 232 8.22 -2.65 -12.86
CA ARG A 232 8.99 -3.00 -14.08
C ARG A 232 8.09 -3.45 -15.25
N GLY A 233 6.78 -3.53 -15.06
CA GLY A 233 5.85 -4.05 -16.06
C GLY A 233 5.83 -5.57 -16.17
N ILE A 234 6.43 -6.28 -15.20
CA ILE A 234 6.48 -7.74 -15.18
C ILE A 234 5.26 -8.23 -14.40
N VAL A 235 4.38 -8.96 -15.07
CA VAL A 235 3.23 -9.63 -14.46
C VAL A 235 3.50 -11.11 -14.37
N ASP A 236 3.95 -11.55 -13.20
CA ASP A 236 4.10 -12.96 -12.89
C ASP A 236 2.99 -13.45 -11.96
N SER A 237 2.60 -14.72 -12.12
CA SER A 237 1.56 -15.34 -11.29
C SER A 237 1.94 -15.37 -9.82
N SER A 238 3.24 -15.51 -9.51
CA SER A 238 3.73 -15.60 -8.13
C SER A 238 3.49 -14.30 -7.36
N SER A 239 3.79 -13.14 -7.96
CA SER A 239 3.51 -11.83 -7.35
C SER A 239 2.02 -11.60 -7.09
N ILE A 240 1.14 -11.96 -8.04
CA ILE A 240 -0.32 -11.82 -7.87
C ILE A 240 -0.80 -12.72 -6.72
N VAL A 241 -0.40 -13.99 -6.74
CA VAL A 241 -0.81 -14.97 -5.73
C VAL A 241 -0.29 -14.58 -4.36
N LEU A 242 0.95 -14.10 -4.24
CA LEU A 242 1.52 -13.65 -2.97
C LEU A 242 0.74 -12.46 -2.39
N LEU A 243 0.55 -11.40 -3.18
CA LEU A 243 -0.17 -10.20 -2.75
C LEU A 243 -1.62 -10.53 -2.34
N ALA A 244 -2.31 -11.35 -3.14
CA ALA A 244 -3.65 -11.82 -2.81
C ALA A 244 -3.67 -12.67 -1.53
N SER A 245 -2.64 -13.52 -1.32
CA SER A 245 -2.53 -14.34 -0.12
C SER A 245 -2.38 -13.49 1.14
N TYR A 246 -1.57 -12.43 1.12
CA TYR A 246 -1.46 -11.51 2.26
C TYR A 246 -2.76 -10.76 2.55
N ILE A 247 -3.48 -10.33 1.50
CA ILE A 247 -4.80 -9.69 1.66
C ILE A 247 -5.76 -10.66 2.34
N ILE A 248 -5.90 -11.88 1.80
CA ILE A 248 -6.81 -12.90 2.32
C ILE A 248 -6.42 -13.31 3.74
N LEU A 249 -5.12 -13.51 3.99
CA LEU A 249 -4.58 -13.88 5.29
C LEU A 249 -4.90 -12.83 6.35
N GLY A 250 -4.65 -11.54 6.09
CA GLY A 250 -4.95 -10.50 7.07
C GLY A 250 -6.45 -10.38 7.36
N VAL A 251 -7.32 -10.43 6.34
CA VAL A 251 -8.78 -10.43 6.54
C VAL A 251 -9.22 -11.66 7.34
N PHE A 252 -8.68 -12.84 7.03
CA PHE A 252 -8.97 -14.08 7.75
C PHE A 252 -8.56 -13.96 9.21
N LEU A 253 -7.32 -13.55 9.49
CA LEU A 253 -6.79 -13.43 10.84
C LEU A 253 -7.55 -12.39 11.66
N THR A 254 -7.95 -11.27 11.06
CA THR A 254 -8.86 -10.29 11.69
C THR A 254 -10.22 -10.93 12.01
N ALA A 255 -10.82 -11.68 11.09
CA ALA A 255 -12.11 -12.30 11.36
C ALA A 255 -12.01 -13.30 12.53
N GLN A 256 -10.93 -14.08 12.59
CA GLN A 256 -10.67 -15.03 13.68
C GLN A 256 -10.38 -14.35 15.02
N SER A 257 -9.63 -13.24 15.04
CA SER A 257 -9.35 -12.51 16.28
C SER A 257 -10.63 -11.94 16.90
N ILE A 258 -11.56 -11.43 16.07
CA ILE A 258 -12.85 -10.94 16.53
C ILE A 258 -13.76 -12.07 17.01
N ASP A 259 -13.76 -13.24 16.35
CA ASP A 259 -14.51 -14.40 16.83
C ASP A 259 -13.98 -14.92 18.17
N ALA A 260 -12.66 -14.97 18.36
CA ALA A 260 -12.05 -15.39 19.62
C ALA A 260 -12.48 -14.50 20.81
N LEU A 261 -12.65 -13.19 20.58
CA LEU A 261 -13.15 -12.26 21.59
C LEU A 261 -14.60 -12.53 22.01
N ARG A 262 -15.43 -13.11 21.13
CA ARG A 262 -16.81 -13.48 21.45
C ARG A 262 -16.85 -14.62 22.47
N PHE A 263 -15.96 -15.61 22.33
CA PHE A 263 -15.95 -16.82 23.18
C PHE A 263 -15.31 -16.63 24.55
N GLN A 264 -14.38 -15.68 24.71
CA GLN A 264 -13.74 -15.43 26.01
C GLN A 264 -14.67 -14.76 27.04
N ARG A 265 -15.87 -14.33 26.63
CA ARG A 265 -16.79 -13.53 27.45
C ARG A 265 -18.21 -14.12 27.53
N SER A 266 -18.43 -15.29 26.93
CA SER A 266 -19.63 -16.13 27.11
C SER A 266 -19.42 -17.13 28.23
#